data_AF-A0A957MDU8-F1
#
_entry.id   AF-A0A957MDU8-F1
#
_cell.length_a   1.000
_cell.length_b   1.000
_cell.length_c   1.000
_cell.angle_alpha   90.00
_cell.angle_beta   90.00
_cell.angle_gamma   90.00
#
_symmetry.space_group_name_H-M   'P 1'
#
loop_
_entity.id
_entity.type
_entity.pdbx_description
1 polymer ?
#
loop_
_entity_poly.entity_id
_entity_poly.type
_entity_poly.pdbx_seq_one_letter_code
_entity_poly.pdbx_strand_id
1 'polypeptide(L)'
;NCHMVPNHALIIHALLHGGGDFQKSLMIVNTCGWDTDCNSGNVGCILGIRNGLAGIDAGPDWRGPVADRMYLATADGGRAITDALTESIHIVNVGRALAGVPPLAPKDGARYHFSLPGAVQGFMVDASPDAQGTATVEQAASHIRAGSGSLAIHYHGIAPGRTARVGTPTFIPSRQEADYFIKRGYALFASPSLYSGQTVRASLAAADDNALPVAVNLYVAVYTAADEIEWRRGPQQSLAPGEWVELAWAIPSTGGLPISAVGVEVSSATRADGTLFLDFLTWDGAPDTVLANPGGEGVMWRRAWVNGVDQYDFWWPEAYRLVQNRGRGLLSQGTREWTDYTVRAEITPHLATAAGLAARVQGMQR
;
A
#
# COMPACT_ATOMS: atom_id res chain seq x y z
N ASN A 1 1.43 1.65 -31.39
CA ASN A 1 0.11 2.32 -31.45
C ASN A 1 -0.96 1.42 -30.90
N CYS A 2 -1.52 1.78 -29.75
CA CYS A 2 -2.74 1.18 -29.21
C CYS A 2 -3.93 1.88 -29.90
N HIS A 3 -4.57 1.21 -30.86
CA HIS A 3 -5.71 1.80 -31.58
C HIS A 3 -7.00 1.55 -30.79
N MET A 4 -7.71 2.63 -30.43
CA MET A 4 -8.96 2.57 -29.66
C MET A 4 -10.05 1.71 -30.31
N VAL A 5 -10.21 1.80 -31.63
CA VAL A 5 -11.31 1.13 -32.37
C VAL A 5 -11.25 -0.40 -32.25
N PRO A 6 -10.15 -1.10 -32.58
CA PRO A 6 -10.08 -2.55 -32.42
C PRO A 6 -10.24 -2.98 -30.95
N ASN A 7 -9.62 -2.27 -30.00
CA ASN A 7 -9.77 -2.55 -28.57
C ASN A 7 -11.23 -2.45 -28.10
N HIS A 8 -11.94 -1.40 -28.53
CA HIS A 8 -13.35 -1.24 -28.20
C HIS A 8 -14.22 -2.36 -28.80
N ALA A 9 -13.92 -2.82 -30.03
CA ALA A 9 -14.59 -3.96 -30.63
C ALA A 9 -14.35 -5.26 -29.85
N LEU A 10 -13.15 -5.47 -29.29
CA LEU A 10 -12.85 -6.62 -28.44
C LEU A 10 -13.63 -6.59 -27.11
N ILE A 11 -13.77 -5.42 -26.49
CA ILE A 11 -14.60 -5.25 -25.29
C ILE A 11 -16.06 -5.63 -25.60
N ILE A 12 -16.63 -5.12 -26.69
CA ILE A 12 -18.00 -5.46 -27.11
C ILE A 12 -18.13 -6.96 -27.40
N HIS A 13 -17.18 -7.55 -28.12
CA HIS A 13 -17.15 -8.98 -28.41
C HIS A 13 -17.16 -9.83 -27.13
N ALA A 14 -16.29 -9.50 -26.17
CA ALA A 14 -16.23 -10.20 -24.89
C ALA A 14 -17.55 -10.10 -24.10
N LEU A 15 -18.17 -8.93 -24.05
CA LEU A 15 -19.45 -8.74 -23.34
C LEU A 15 -20.60 -9.50 -24.01
N LEU A 16 -20.70 -9.48 -25.34
CA LEU A 16 -21.76 -10.16 -26.08
C LEU A 16 -21.66 -11.68 -25.96
N HIS A 17 -20.46 -12.24 -26.09
CA HIS A 17 -20.25 -13.69 -26.13
C HIS A 17 -19.93 -14.30 -24.75
N GLY A 18 -19.54 -13.47 -23.79
CA GLY A 18 -19.36 -13.84 -22.39
C GLY A 18 -20.68 -14.07 -21.65
N GLY A 19 -21.80 -13.55 -22.14
CA GLY A 19 -23.13 -13.82 -21.58
C GLY A 19 -23.32 -13.27 -20.16
N GLY A 20 -22.52 -12.27 -19.77
CA GLY A 20 -22.49 -11.73 -18.41
C GLY A 20 -21.68 -12.54 -17.41
N ASP A 21 -21.03 -13.64 -17.82
CA ASP A 21 -20.12 -14.41 -16.97
C ASP A 21 -18.74 -13.75 -16.92
N PHE A 22 -18.22 -13.48 -15.72
CA PHE A 22 -16.96 -12.74 -15.52
C PHE A 22 -15.76 -13.50 -16.07
N GLN A 23 -15.61 -14.77 -15.68
CA GLN A 23 -14.51 -15.64 -16.10
C GLN A 23 -14.46 -15.80 -17.62
N LYS A 24 -15.61 -16.09 -18.25
CA LYS A 24 -15.73 -16.32 -19.68
C LYS A 24 -15.46 -15.04 -20.46
N SER A 25 -15.95 -13.90 -19.99
CA SER A 25 -15.72 -12.61 -20.66
C SER A 25 -14.23 -12.22 -20.62
N LEU A 26 -13.56 -12.40 -19.47
CA LEU A 26 -12.13 -12.17 -19.35
C LEU A 26 -11.31 -13.15 -20.19
N MET A 27 -11.69 -14.42 -20.21
CA MET A 27 -11.06 -15.41 -21.10
C MET A 27 -11.16 -14.99 -22.57
N ILE A 28 -12.35 -14.56 -23.04
CA ILE A 28 -12.54 -14.10 -24.43
C ILE A 28 -11.64 -12.90 -24.71
N VAL A 29 -11.73 -11.84 -23.90
CA VAL A 29 -11.03 -10.57 -24.19
C VAL A 29 -9.51 -10.74 -24.15
N ASN A 30 -8.99 -11.56 -23.24
CA ASN A 30 -7.55 -11.82 -23.13
C ASN A 30 -7.04 -12.71 -24.27
N THR A 31 -7.86 -13.66 -24.75
CA THR A 31 -7.50 -14.54 -25.88
C THR A 31 -7.46 -13.76 -27.20
N CYS A 32 -8.28 -12.72 -27.36
CA CYS A 32 -8.24 -11.85 -28.52
C CYS A 32 -6.94 -11.03 -28.66
N GLY A 33 -6.15 -10.89 -27.59
CA GLY A 33 -4.88 -10.18 -27.59
C GLY A 33 -5.03 -8.66 -27.61
N TRP A 34 -4.12 -7.98 -28.33
CA TRP A 34 -3.99 -6.51 -28.35
C TRP A 34 -3.65 -5.94 -26.96
N ASP A 35 -4.35 -4.89 -26.53
CA ASP A 35 -4.13 -4.18 -25.28
C ASP A 35 -4.89 -4.89 -24.15
N THR A 36 -4.40 -6.07 -23.77
CA THR A 36 -5.14 -7.02 -22.94
C THR A 36 -5.46 -6.47 -21.56
N ASP A 37 -4.58 -5.69 -20.95
CA ASP A 37 -4.78 -5.04 -19.66
C ASP A 37 -5.87 -3.96 -19.73
N CYS A 38 -5.84 -3.08 -20.72
CA CYS A 38 -6.89 -2.07 -20.93
C CYS A 38 -8.25 -2.72 -21.23
N ASN A 39 -8.28 -3.70 -22.14
CA ASN A 39 -9.53 -4.36 -22.53
C ASN A 39 -10.13 -5.15 -21.37
N SER A 40 -9.33 -5.95 -20.68
CA SER A 40 -9.76 -6.72 -19.51
C SER A 40 -10.18 -5.83 -18.34
N GLY A 41 -9.47 -4.72 -18.11
CA GLY A 41 -9.85 -3.73 -17.11
C GLY A 41 -11.23 -3.12 -17.37
N ASN A 42 -11.54 -2.76 -18.62
CA ASN A 42 -12.85 -2.25 -19.00
C ASN A 42 -13.96 -3.31 -18.88
N VAL A 43 -13.74 -4.51 -19.42
CA VAL A 43 -14.70 -5.63 -19.33
C VAL A 43 -14.97 -5.98 -17.86
N GLY A 44 -13.90 -6.10 -17.05
CA GLY A 44 -13.99 -6.40 -15.63
C GLY A 44 -14.74 -5.33 -14.84
N CYS A 45 -14.49 -4.04 -15.12
CA CYS A 45 -15.22 -2.93 -14.51
C CYS A 45 -16.73 -2.99 -14.82
N ILE A 46 -17.09 -3.17 -16.09
CA ILE A 46 -18.50 -3.24 -16.53
C ILE A 46 -19.21 -4.41 -15.86
N LEU A 47 -18.60 -5.59 -15.83
CA LEU A 47 -19.19 -6.78 -15.22
C LEU A 47 -19.21 -6.70 -13.69
N GLY A 48 -18.22 -6.06 -13.06
CA GLY A 48 -18.22 -5.78 -11.63
C GLY A 48 -19.37 -4.86 -11.22
N ILE A 49 -19.66 -3.82 -12.01
CA ILE A 49 -20.83 -2.96 -11.80
C ILE A 49 -22.14 -3.74 -12.01
N ARG A 50 -22.23 -4.54 -13.07
CA ARG A 50 -23.46 -5.26 -13.43
C ARG A 50 -23.79 -6.38 -12.45
N ASN A 51 -22.81 -7.17 -12.06
CA ASN A 51 -23.01 -8.42 -11.32
C ASN A 51 -22.64 -8.30 -9.83
N GLY A 52 -21.95 -7.23 -9.44
CA GLY A 52 -21.36 -7.09 -8.10
C GLY A 52 -20.26 -8.11 -7.82
N LEU A 53 -19.83 -8.17 -6.56
CA LEU A 53 -18.78 -9.09 -6.09
C LEU A 53 -19.15 -10.57 -6.35
N ALA A 54 -20.43 -10.94 -6.19
CA ALA A 54 -20.89 -12.30 -6.45
C ALA A 54 -20.60 -12.78 -7.89
N GLY A 55 -20.58 -11.87 -8.87
CA GLY A 55 -20.22 -12.21 -10.25
C GLY A 55 -18.72 -12.46 -10.44
N ILE A 56 -17.87 -11.79 -9.66
CA ILE A 56 -16.41 -11.99 -9.66
C ILE A 56 -16.07 -13.29 -8.94
N ASP A 57 -16.75 -13.55 -7.82
CA ASP A 57 -16.52 -14.70 -6.94
C ASP A 57 -17.17 -16.01 -7.46
N ALA A 58 -17.90 -15.96 -8.57
CA ALA A 58 -18.50 -17.14 -9.20
C ALA A 58 -17.46 -18.07 -9.86
N GLY A 59 -16.25 -17.57 -10.10
CA GLY A 59 -15.16 -18.26 -10.77
C GLY A 59 -14.01 -18.66 -9.84
N PRO A 60 -12.77 -18.75 -10.34
CA PRO A 60 -11.59 -18.90 -9.50
C PRO A 60 -11.39 -17.66 -8.61
N ASP A 61 -10.49 -17.76 -7.63
CA ASP A 61 -10.11 -16.63 -6.79
C ASP A 61 -9.36 -15.56 -7.59
N TRP A 62 -10.10 -14.54 -8.02
CA TRP A 62 -9.58 -13.38 -8.74
C TRP A 62 -9.05 -12.28 -7.82
N ARG A 63 -9.50 -12.23 -6.56
CA ARG A 63 -9.27 -11.09 -5.65
C ARG A 63 -8.15 -11.36 -4.66
N GLY A 64 -8.05 -12.58 -4.14
CA GLY A 64 -7.04 -12.97 -3.15
C GLY A 64 -5.60 -12.67 -3.59
N PRO A 65 -5.17 -13.00 -4.84
CA PRO A 65 -3.80 -12.73 -5.29
C PRO A 65 -3.41 -11.25 -5.35
N VAL A 66 -4.38 -10.35 -5.50
CA VAL A 66 -4.14 -8.89 -5.56
C VAL A 66 -4.40 -8.19 -4.23
N ALA A 67 -5.18 -8.82 -3.32
CA ALA A 67 -5.56 -8.26 -2.02
C ALA A 67 -6.12 -6.83 -2.15
N ASP A 68 -6.89 -6.57 -3.21
CA ASP A 68 -7.46 -5.27 -3.57
C ASP A 68 -6.44 -4.13 -3.80
N ARG A 69 -5.14 -4.45 -3.83
CA ARG A 69 -4.05 -3.47 -4.02
C ARG A 69 -4.03 -2.91 -5.43
N MET A 70 -3.75 -1.62 -5.53
CA MET A 70 -3.66 -0.88 -6.78
C MET A 70 -2.37 -0.07 -6.86
N TYR A 71 -1.79 0.01 -8.05
CA TYR A 71 -0.70 0.93 -8.37
C TYR A 71 -1.24 2.07 -9.24
N LEU A 72 -1.24 3.29 -8.71
CA LEU A 72 -1.76 4.46 -9.41
C LEU A 72 -0.68 5.16 -10.21
N ALA A 73 -0.95 5.37 -11.50
CA ALA A 73 -0.18 6.29 -12.33
C ALA A 73 -0.52 7.74 -11.95
N THR A 74 0.08 8.25 -10.87
CA THR A 74 -0.20 9.56 -10.28
C THR A 74 1.03 10.47 -10.26
N ALA A 75 0.83 11.78 -10.17
CA ALA A 75 1.88 12.74 -9.87
C ALA A 75 2.13 12.89 -8.36
N ASP A 76 1.27 12.30 -7.52
CA ASP A 76 1.36 12.28 -6.07
C ASP A 76 2.02 10.98 -5.59
N GLY A 77 3.34 11.02 -5.38
CA GLY A 77 4.15 9.84 -5.05
C GLY A 77 3.65 9.06 -3.84
N GLY A 78 3.15 9.75 -2.81
CA GLY A 78 2.63 9.15 -1.58
C GLY A 78 1.32 8.39 -1.75
N ARG A 79 0.64 8.54 -2.90
CA ARG A 79 -0.60 7.82 -3.25
C ARG A 79 -0.39 6.75 -4.32
N ALA A 80 0.85 6.53 -4.77
CA ALA A 80 1.13 5.62 -5.88
C ALA A 80 0.77 4.16 -5.57
N ILE A 81 0.74 3.76 -4.30
CA ILE A 81 0.30 2.44 -3.84
C ILE A 81 -0.92 2.65 -2.96
N THR A 82 -2.03 2.01 -3.32
CA THR A 82 -3.35 2.19 -2.67
C THR A 82 -4.14 0.88 -2.76
N ASP A 83 -5.43 0.94 -2.44
CA ASP A 83 -6.36 -0.18 -2.56
C ASP A 83 -7.74 0.28 -3.08
N ALA A 84 -8.53 -0.68 -3.57
CA ALA A 84 -9.83 -0.41 -4.18
C ALA A 84 -10.84 0.24 -3.20
N LEU A 85 -10.79 -0.09 -1.90
CA LEU A 85 -11.69 0.52 -0.91
C LEU A 85 -11.30 1.99 -0.65
N THR A 86 -10.02 2.25 -0.45
CA THR A 86 -9.48 3.62 -0.30
C THR A 86 -9.87 4.50 -1.48
N GLU A 87 -9.68 4.02 -2.72
CA GLU A 87 -10.04 4.80 -3.92
C GLU A 87 -11.55 4.93 -4.11
N SER A 88 -12.34 3.93 -3.71
CA SER A 88 -13.80 4.02 -3.72
C SER A 88 -14.30 5.14 -2.80
N ILE A 89 -13.80 5.21 -1.57
CA ILE A 89 -14.15 6.28 -0.62
C ILE A 89 -13.66 7.64 -1.13
N HIS A 90 -12.48 7.69 -1.77
CA HIS A 90 -11.97 8.92 -2.38
C HIS A 90 -12.92 9.45 -3.47
N ILE A 91 -13.32 8.61 -4.42
CA ILE A 91 -14.25 8.99 -5.51
C ILE A 91 -15.62 9.40 -4.95
N VAL A 92 -16.16 8.65 -3.98
CA VAL A 92 -17.42 8.98 -3.31
C VAL A 92 -17.33 10.35 -2.64
N ASN A 93 -16.23 10.65 -1.95
CA ASN A 93 -16.03 11.93 -1.27
C ASN A 93 -15.87 13.10 -2.25
N VAL A 94 -15.31 12.90 -3.44
CA VAL A 94 -15.33 13.90 -4.51
C VAL A 94 -16.77 14.21 -4.93
N GLY A 95 -17.61 13.20 -5.16
CA GLY A 95 -19.01 13.38 -5.51
C GLY A 95 -19.81 14.09 -4.40
N ARG A 96 -19.57 13.72 -3.13
CA ARG A 96 -20.20 14.36 -1.97
C ARG A 96 -19.81 15.83 -1.84
N ALA A 97 -18.54 16.17 -2.06
CA ALA A 97 -18.07 17.55 -2.04
C ALA A 97 -18.76 18.40 -3.12
N LEU A 98 -18.90 17.87 -4.35
CA LEU A 98 -19.64 18.53 -5.43
C LEU A 98 -21.12 18.75 -5.09
N ALA A 99 -21.71 17.86 -4.30
CA ALA A 99 -23.08 17.95 -3.83
C ALA A 99 -23.25 18.76 -2.52
N GLY A 100 -22.18 19.30 -1.93
CA GLY A 100 -22.23 20.01 -0.65
C GLY A 100 -22.54 19.11 0.56
N VAL A 101 -22.29 17.80 0.46
CA VAL A 101 -22.52 16.81 1.51
C VAL A 101 -21.20 16.51 2.25
N PRO A 102 -21.18 16.41 3.60
CA PRO A 102 -19.97 16.09 4.36
C PRO A 102 -19.31 14.76 3.91
N PRO A 103 -17.98 14.63 3.93
CA PRO A 103 -17.31 13.41 3.49
C PRO A 103 -17.65 12.20 4.37
N LEU A 104 -17.53 11.01 3.81
CA LEU A 104 -17.46 9.76 4.58
C LEU A 104 -16.06 9.64 5.20
N ALA A 105 -16.02 9.29 6.48
CA ALA A 105 -14.80 9.01 7.22
C ALA A 105 -15.03 7.75 8.09
N PRO A 106 -15.06 6.54 7.50
CA PRO A 106 -15.20 5.31 8.28
C PRO A 106 -14.12 5.23 9.36
N LYS A 107 -14.51 4.83 10.58
CA LYS A 107 -13.61 4.71 11.75
C LYS A 107 -12.75 5.96 11.94
N ASP A 108 -13.43 7.11 11.97
CA ASP A 108 -12.85 8.45 12.14
C ASP A 108 -11.74 8.78 11.13
N GLY A 109 -11.84 8.22 9.91
CA GLY A 109 -10.88 8.45 8.84
C GLY A 109 -9.62 7.59 8.93
N ALA A 110 -9.69 6.45 9.62
CA ALA A 110 -8.60 5.48 9.60
C ALA A 110 -8.25 5.07 8.17
N ARG A 111 -6.95 4.95 7.87
CA ARG A 111 -6.48 4.55 6.53
C ARG A 111 -6.98 3.18 6.12
N TYR A 112 -6.87 2.22 7.04
CA TYR A 112 -7.33 0.85 6.85
C TYR A 112 -8.45 0.58 7.83
N HIS A 113 -9.66 0.39 7.32
CA HIS A 113 -10.91 0.30 8.08
C HIS A 113 -11.81 -0.88 7.65
N PHE A 114 -11.52 -1.52 6.51
CA PHE A 114 -12.12 -2.77 6.03
C PHE A 114 -13.65 -2.74 5.88
N SER A 115 -14.22 -1.56 5.61
CA SER A 115 -15.66 -1.35 5.80
C SER A 115 -16.57 -1.80 4.67
N LEU A 116 -16.01 -2.24 3.55
CA LEU A 116 -16.78 -2.81 2.44
C LEU A 116 -16.55 -4.33 2.34
N PRO A 117 -17.56 -5.08 1.84
CA PRO A 117 -17.48 -6.54 1.77
C PRO A 117 -16.24 -7.03 1.00
N GLY A 118 -15.54 -7.99 1.58
CA GLY A 118 -14.37 -8.62 0.96
C GLY A 118 -13.11 -7.75 0.92
N ALA A 119 -13.15 -6.52 1.45
CA ALA A 119 -12.01 -5.60 1.40
C ALA A 119 -10.92 -5.97 2.41
N VAL A 120 -9.72 -6.27 1.92
CA VAL A 120 -8.52 -6.54 2.75
C VAL A 120 -7.48 -5.43 2.67
N GLN A 121 -7.69 -4.40 1.83
CA GLN A 121 -6.87 -3.18 1.73
C GLN A 121 -5.35 -3.41 1.62
N GLY A 122 -4.96 -4.39 0.81
CA GLY A 122 -3.56 -4.74 0.56
C GLY A 122 -2.89 -5.54 1.67
N PHE A 123 -3.60 -5.90 2.75
CA PHE A 123 -3.06 -6.77 3.77
C PHE A 123 -2.85 -8.18 3.22
N MET A 124 -1.63 -8.69 3.38
CA MET A 124 -1.24 -10.03 2.98
C MET A 124 -0.32 -10.62 4.05
N VAL A 125 -0.19 -11.94 4.02
CA VAL A 125 0.71 -12.70 4.90
C VAL A 125 2.14 -12.54 4.40
N ASP A 126 3.07 -12.32 5.33
CA ASP A 126 4.49 -12.20 5.03
C ASP A 126 5.04 -13.53 4.49
N ALA A 127 5.86 -13.45 3.44
CA ALA A 127 6.42 -14.61 2.74
C ALA A 127 7.78 -15.08 3.31
N SER A 128 8.28 -14.47 4.39
CA SER A 128 9.52 -14.87 5.03
C SER A 128 9.41 -16.27 5.66
N PRO A 129 10.52 -17.05 5.74
CA PRO A 129 10.47 -18.43 6.22
C PRO A 129 9.84 -18.64 7.61
N ASP A 130 9.95 -17.65 8.50
CA ASP A 130 9.38 -17.67 9.85
C ASP A 130 7.87 -17.36 9.89
N ALA A 131 7.30 -16.74 8.84
CA ALA A 131 5.91 -16.33 8.78
C ALA A 131 5.10 -16.98 7.64
N GLN A 132 5.76 -17.53 6.63
CA GLN A 132 5.08 -18.11 5.48
C GLN A 132 4.17 -19.27 5.89
N GLY A 133 2.91 -19.19 5.47
CA GLY A 133 1.91 -20.23 5.72
C GLY A 133 1.57 -20.42 7.19
N THR A 134 1.65 -19.36 8.01
CA THR A 134 1.15 -19.36 9.39
C THR A 134 -0.14 -18.55 9.57
N ALA A 135 -0.63 -17.90 8.50
CA ALA A 135 -1.86 -17.14 8.55
C ALA A 135 -2.60 -17.12 7.21
N THR A 136 -3.87 -16.75 7.27
CA THR A 136 -4.70 -16.26 6.15
C THR A 136 -5.46 -15.01 6.60
N VAL A 137 -5.97 -14.25 5.63
CA VAL A 137 -6.76 -13.04 5.90
C VAL A 137 -8.05 -13.00 5.12
N GLU A 138 -9.09 -12.47 5.74
CA GLU A 138 -10.36 -12.16 5.08
C GLU A 138 -11.04 -10.97 5.76
N GLN A 139 -11.95 -10.32 5.05
CA GLN A 139 -12.80 -9.30 5.64
C GLN A 139 -13.90 -9.98 6.44
N ALA A 140 -14.09 -9.54 7.69
CA ALA A 140 -15.11 -10.05 8.58
C ALA A 140 -16.13 -8.97 8.95
N ALA A 141 -17.37 -9.39 9.21
CA ALA A 141 -18.45 -8.52 9.69
C ALA A 141 -18.62 -8.58 11.22
N SER A 142 -17.60 -9.01 11.96
CA SER A 142 -17.60 -9.16 13.42
C SER A 142 -16.41 -8.44 14.05
N HIS A 143 -16.44 -8.29 15.38
CA HIS A 143 -15.38 -7.60 16.15
C HIS A 143 -15.07 -6.20 15.58
N ILE A 144 -16.10 -5.34 15.62
CA ILE A 144 -16.08 -3.98 15.06
C ILE A 144 -16.41 -3.02 16.21
N ARG A 145 -15.57 -2.01 16.46
CA ARG A 145 -15.89 -0.97 17.45
C ARG A 145 -16.87 0.05 16.91
N ALA A 146 -16.69 0.46 15.66
CA ALA A 146 -17.51 1.45 14.99
C ALA A 146 -17.56 1.22 13.47
N GLY A 147 -18.70 1.53 12.86
CA GLY A 147 -18.91 1.39 11.41
C GLY A 147 -19.20 -0.05 11.00
N SER A 148 -18.53 -0.51 9.93
CA SER A 148 -18.68 -1.86 9.39
C SER A 148 -17.30 -2.46 9.11
N GLY A 149 -17.21 -3.78 9.21
CA GLY A 149 -16.07 -4.58 8.79
C GLY A 149 -14.86 -4.56 9.72
N SER A 150 -14.06 -5.62 9.71
CA SER A 150 -12.72 -5.74 10.28
C SER A 150 -11.91 -6.70 9.42
N LEU A 151 -10.59 -6.80 9.61
CA LEU A 151 -9.76 -7.80 8.96
C LEU A 151 -9.54 -8.97 9.92
N ALA A 152 -10.11 -10.14 9.60
CA ALA A 152 -9.79 -11.37 10.31
C ALA A 152 -8.42 -11.89 9.85
N ILE A 153 -7.57 -12.20 10.82
CA ILE A 153 -6.26 -12.81 10.66
C ILE A 153 -6.33 -14.17 11.35
N HIS A 154 -6.52 -15.22 10.56
CA HIS A 154 -6.54 -16.59 11.06
C HIS A 154 -5.12 -17.09 11.14
N TYR A 155 -4.56 -17.19 12.35
CA TYR A 155 -3.22 -17.71 12.56
C TYR A 155 -3.27 -19.19 12.93
N HIS A 156 -2.30 -19.96 12.43
CA HIS A 156 -2.23 -21.38 12.65
C HIS A 156 -0.78 -21.86 12.76
N GLY A 157 -0.53 -22.75 13.73
CA GLY A 157 0.78 -23.34 13.96
C GLY A 157 1.89 -22.33 14.33
N ILE A 158 1.55 -21.17 14.89
CA ILE A 158 2.55 -20.24 15.44
C ILE A 158 3.16 -20.85 16.70
N ALA A 159 4.46 -20.61 16.94
CA ALA A 159 5.25 -21.18 18.02
C ALA A 159 6.58 -20.39 18.17
N PRO A 160 7.46 -20.66 19.13
CA PRO A 160 8.77 -20.02 19.18
C PRO A 160 9.53 -20.16 17.84
N GLY A 161 9.88 -19.03 17.21
CA GLY A 161 10.52 -18.97 15.90
C GLY A 161 9.57 -19.08 14.69
N ARG A 162 8.25 -19.21 14.91
CA ARG A 162 7.21 -19.21 13.87
C ARG A 162 6.11 -18.23 14.25
N THR A 163 5.96 -17.16 13.49
CA THR A 163 5.05 -16.06 13.81
C THR A 163 3.98 -15.91 12.74
N ALA A 164 2.83 -15.32 13.06
CA ALA A 164 1.89 -14.85 12.05
C ALA A 164 2.13 -13.37 11.82
N ARG A 165 2.63 -13.01 10.64
CA ARG A 165 2.92 -11.62 10.27
C ARG A 165 2.07 -11.25 9.06
N VAL A 166 1.25 -10.22 9.22
CA VAL A 166 0.34 -9.72 8.19
C VAL A 166 0.50 -8.22 8.08
N GLY A 167 0.68 -7.72 6.86
CA GLY A 167 0.83 -6.29 6.63
C GLY A 167 0.51 -5.87 5.21
N THR A 168 0.53 -4.56 5.01
CA THR A 168 0.23 -3.91 3.72
C THR A 168 1.39 -3.00 3.32
N PRO A 169 1.71 -2.87 2.01
CA PRO A 169 2.82 -2.04 1.57
C PRO A 169 2.57 -0.56 1.84
N THR A 170 3.61 0.12 2.34
CA THR A 170 3.66 1.58 2.44
C THR A 170 4.57 2.19 1.38
N PHE A 171 5.37 1.37 0.70
CA PHE A 171 6.24 1.74 -0.42
C PHE A 171 6.41 0.52 -1.35
N ILE A 172 7.25 0.63 -2.39
CA ILE A 172 7.50 -0.45 -3.34
C ILE A 172 8.00 -1.69 -2.56
N PRO A 173 7.29 -2.84 -2.61
CA PRO A 173 7.52 -3.92 -1.65
C PRO A 173 8.89 -4.59 -1.77
N SER A 174 9.46 -4.65 -2.98
CA SER A 174 10.80 -5.19 -3.22
C SER A 174 11.57 -4.47 -4.33
N ARG A 175 12.91 -4.56 -4.29
CA ARG A 175 13.79 -4.17 -5.41
C ARG A 175 13.45 -4.92 -6.70
N GLN A 176 13.07 -6.19 -6.59
CA GLN A 176 12.70 -7.02 -7.73
C GLN A 176 11.46 -6.48 -8.46
N GLU A 177 10.42 -6.06 -7.71
CA GLU A 177 9.23 -5.44 -8.30
C GLU A 177 9.56 -4.11 -8.98
N ALA A 178 10.37 -3.26 -8.33
CA ALA A 178 10.83 -2.02 -8.94
C ALA A 178 11.59 -2.29 -10.27
N ASP A 179 12.51 -3.25 -10.28
CA ASP A 179 13.27 -3.62 -11.47
C ASP A 179 12.39 -4.24 -12.56
N TYR A 180 11.36 -5.00 -12.19
CA TYR A 180 10.37 -5.57 -13.11
C TYR A 180 9.67 -4.45 -13.91
N PHE A 181 9.14 -3.44 -13.21
CA PHE A 181 8.43 -2.33 -13.82
C PHE A 181 9.33 -1.46 -14.71
N ILE A 182 10.55 -1.18 -14.26
CA ILE A 182 11.55 -0.42 -15.03
C ILE A 182 11.88 -1.13 -16.35
N LYS A 183 12.17 -2.44 -16.31
CA LYS A 183 12.52 -3.22 -17.52
C LYS A 183 11.37 -3.30 -18.53
N ARG A 184 10.13 -3.10 -18.09
CA ARG A 184 8.92 -3.08 -18.94
C ARG A 184 8.58 -1.70 -19.49
N GLY A 185 9.33 -0.66 -19.13
CA GLY A 185 9.09 0.72 -19.57
C GLY A 185 8.01 1.46 -18.79
N TYR A 186 7.55 0.90 -17.66
CA TYR A 186 6.52 1.48 -16.79
C TYR A 186 7.06 1.63 -15.37
N ALA A 187 8.14 2.39 -15.20
CA ALA A 187 8.77 2.57 -13.91
C ALA A 187 7.77 3.06 -12.86
N LEU A 188 7.72 2.35 -11.72
CA LEU A 188 6.88 2.71 -10.59
C LEU A 188 7.57 3.83 -9.79
N PHE A 189 7.09 5.06 -9.97
CA PHE A 189 7.49 6.19 -9.13
C PHE A 189 6.55 6.30 -7.94
N ALA A 190 7.09 6.08 -6.75
CA ALA A 190 6.33 6.12 -5.51
C ALA A 190 7.17 6.76 -4.40
N SER A 191 6.48 7.34 -3.43
CA SER A 191 7.07 7.71 -2.15
C SER A 191 6.44 6.86 -1.05
N PRO A 192 7.16 6.57 0.04
CA PRO A 192 6.57 5.94 1.20
C PRO A 192 5.34 6.71 1.69
N SER A 193 4.36 6.01 2.23
CA SER A 193 3.21 6.62 2.89
C SER A 193 3.40 6.76 4.41
N LEU A 194 4.42 6.08 4.97
CA LEU A 194 4.78 6.08 6.39
C LEU A 194 6.28 6.41 6.56
N TYR A 195 6.58 7.22 7.58
CA TYR A 195 7.92 7.74 7.88
C TYR A 195 8.24 7.69 9.38
N SER A 196 9.53 7.78 9.72
CA SER A 196 10.00 8.01 11.10
C SER A 196 9.34 9.22 11.75
N GLY A 197 9.13 9.14 13.06
CA GLY A 197 8.48 10.18 13.86
C GLY A 197 6.95 10.12 13.85
N GLN A 198 6.33 9.51 12.84
CA GLN A 198 4.89 9.32 12.82
C GLN A 198 4.45 8.25 13.82
N THR A 199 3.22 8.34 14.31
CA THR A 199 2.66 7.37 15.26
C THR A 199 1.65 6.47 14.56
N VAL A 200 1.94 5.17 14.49
CA VAL A 200 1.00 4.16 14.00
C VAL A 200 0.07 3.74 15.14
N ARG A 201 -1.22 3.62 14.83
CA ARG A 201 -2.26 3.15 15.76
C ARG A 201 -3.06 2.02 15.13
N ALA A 202 -3.39 1.01 15.93
CA ALA A 202 -4.28 -0.06 15.53
C ALA A 202 -5.15 -0.54 16.68
N SER A 203 -6.40 -0.90 16.39
CA SER A 203 -7.27 -1.59 17.35
C SER A 203 -7.42 -3.06 16.95
N LEU A 204 -7.15 -3.94 17.90
CA LEU A 204 -7.13 -5.39 17.74
C LEU A 204 -8.11 -6.04 18.72
N ALA A 205 -8.71 -7.15 18.31
CA ALA A 205 -9.47 -8.04 19.17
C ALA A 205 -9.04 -9.48 18.97
N ALA A 206 -8.91 -10.26 20.04
CA ALA A 206 -8.78 -11.71 19.94
C ALA A 206 -10.17 -12.34 19.91
N ALA A 207 -10.36 -13.37 19.08
CA ALA A 207 -11.61 -14.13 19.08
C ALA A 207 -11.88 -14.76 20.45
N ASP A 208 -13.16 -14.86 20.83
CA ASP A 208 -13.60 -15.45 22.10
C ASP A 208 -13.24 -16.94 22.23
N ASP A 209 -13.12 -17.65 21.09
CA ASP A 209 -12.84 -19.08 21.02
C ASP A 209 -11.33 -19.41 20.91
N ASN A 210 -10.46 -18.39 20.98
CA ASN A 210 -9.02 -18.63 21.10
C ASN A 210 -8.72 -19.40 22.39
N ALA A 211 -7.86 -20.42 22.31
CA ALA A 211 -7.60 -21.30 23.46
C ALA A 211 -6.67 -20.68 24.52
N LEU A 212 -5.78 -19.79 24.10
CA LEU A 212 -4.71 -19.22 24.93
C LEU A 212 -4.50 -17.74 24.56
N PRO A 213 -4.01 -16.90 25.49
CA PRO A 213 -3.51 -15.59 25.16
C PRO A 213 -2.35 -15.66 24.17
N VAL A 214 -2.27 -14.68 23.27
CA VAL A 214 -1.16 -14.52 22.32
C VAL A 214 -0.48 -13.18 22.52
N ALA A 215 0.75 -13.05 22.03
CA ALA A 215 1.48 -11.80 22.08
C ALA A 215 1.38 -11.07 20.74
N VAL A 216 0.94 -9.81 20.76
CA VAL A 216 0.69 -8.99 19.58
C VAL A 216 1.53 -7.71 19.60
N ASN A 217 2.00 -7.29 18.44
CA ASN A 217 2.66 -6.00 18.25
C ASN A 217 2.46 -5.46 16.83
N LEU A 218 2.59 -4.14 16.70
CA LEU A 218 2.80 -3.52 15.40
C LEU A 218 4.22 -3.82 14.91
N TYR A 219 4.41 -3.85 13.60
CA TYR A 219 5.73 -3.88 12.98
C TYR A 219 5.80 -2.96 11.76
N VAL A 220 7.02 -2.56 11.40
CA VAL A 220 7.34 -1.98 10.10
C VAL A 220 8.47 -2.77 9.45
N ALA A 221 8.37 -2.95 8.14
CA ALA A 221 9.46 -3.46 7.31
C ALA A 221 10.23 -2.26 6.75
N VAL A 222 11.53 -2.19 6.99
CA VAL A 222 12.39 -1.07 6.60
C VAL A 222 13.47 -1.58 5.67
N TYR A 223 13.71 -0.85 4.58
CA TYR A 223 14.87 -1.14 3.74
C TYR A 223 16.17 -0.86 4.50
N THR A 224 17.18 -1.71 4.33
CA THR A 224 18.55 -1.43 4.75
C THR A 224 19.28 -0.63 3.67
N ALA A 225 20.49 -0.16 3.99
CA ALA A 225 21.40 0.46 3.02
C ALA A 225 21.81 -0.48 1.85
N ALA A 226 21.53 -1.77 1.95
CA ALA A 226 21.77 -2.77 0.91
C ALA A 226 20.48 -3.22 0.18
N ASP A 227 19.35 -2.54 0.41
CA ASP A 227 18.01 -2.91 -0.07
C ASP A 227 17.47 -4.24 0.48
N GLU A 228 18.03 -4.76 1.58
CA GLU A 228 17.44 -5.87 2.32
C GLU A 228 16.29 -5.36 3.22
N ILE A 229 15.45 -6.26 3.73
CA ILE A 229 14.35 -5.90 4.63
C ILE A 229 14.74 -6.22 6.09
N GLU A 230 14.65 -5.20 6.94
CA GLU A 230 14.71 -5.31 8.39
C GLU A 230 13.31 -5.13 8.98
N TRP A 231 12.81 -6.12 9.73
CA TRP A 231 11.56 -5.98 10.48
C TRP A 231 11.82 -5.37 11.85
N ARG A 232 11.27 -4.18 12.08
CA ARG A 232 11.29 -3.51 13.38
C ARG A 232 9.95 -3.68 14.06
N ARG A 233 9.99 -4.05 15.34
CA ARG A 233 8.80 -4.39 16.13
C ARG A 233 8.55 -3.31 17.17
N GLY A 234 7.30 -2.91 17.30
CA GLY A 234 6.86 -2.05 18.39
C GLY A 234 6.73 -2.81 19.71
N PRO A 235 6.28 -2.12 20.78
CA PRO A 235 6.00 -2.75 22.06
C PRO A 235 5.01 -3.92 21.92
N GLN A 236 5.33 -5.03 22.56
CA GLN A 236 4.51 -6.22 22.57
C GLN A 236 3.53 -6.20 23.73
N GLN A 237 2.30 -6.64 23.48
CA GLN A 237 1.25 -6.78 24.50
C GLN A 237 0.68 -8.20 24.44
N SER A 238 0.32 -8.75 25.60
CA SER A 238 -0.44 -10.00 25.66
C SER A 238 -1.92 -9.68 25.45
N LEU A 239 -2.60 -10.48 24.63
CA LEU A 239 -4.01 -10.34 24.32
C LEU A 239 -4.72 -11.66 24.62
N ALA A 240 -5.59 -11.66 25.63
CA ALA A 240 -6.38 -12.82 26.02
C ALA A 240 -7.58 -13.03 25.07
N PRO A 241 -8.16 -14.24 24.99
CA PRO A 241 -9.38 -14.50 24.23
C PRO A 241 -10.52 -13.53 24.60
N GLY A 242 -11.20 -12.98 23.60
CA GLY A 242 -12.26 -11.97 23.76
C GLY A 242 -11.79 -10.57 24.16
N GLU A 243 -10.50 -10.38 24.40
CA GLU A 243 -9.94 -9.08 24.79
C GLU A 243 -9.70 -8.18 23.59
N TRP A 244 -9.81 -6.88 23.83
CA TRP A 244 -9.46 -5.83 22.91
C TRP A 244 -8.24 -5.05 23.39
N VAL A 245 -7.40 -4.64 22.44
CA VAL A 245 -6.26 -3.76 22.72
C VAL A 245 -6.14 -2.68 21.65
N GLU A 246 -5.75 -1.47 22.06
CA GLU A 246 -5.27 -0.44 21.14
C GLU A 246 -3.76 -0.33 21.26
N LEU A 247 -3.08 -0.57 20.13
CA LEU A 247 -1.64 -0.41 20.00
C LEU A 247 -1.35 0.98 19.46
N ALA A 248 -0.36 1.65 20.04
CA ALA A 248 0.19 2.90 19.53
C ALA A 248 1.71 2.84 19.55
N TRP A 249 2.34 3.20 18.43
CA TRP A 249 3.79 3.12 18.28
C TRP A 249 4.33 4.30 17.48
N ALA A 250 5.12 5.15 18.13
CA ALA A 250 5.92 6.17 17.47
C ALA A 250 7.08 5.49 16.74
N ILE A 251 7.11 5.62 15.40
CA ILE A 251 8.10 4.93 14.58
C ILE A 251 9.49 5.52 14.84
N PRO A 252 10.47 4.70 15.28
CA PRO A 252 11.81 5.19 15.53
C PRO A 252 12.49 5.63 14.23
N SER A 253 13.61 6.35 14.36
CA SER A 253 14.40 6.75 13.20
C SER A 253 14.83 5.55 12.36
N THR A 254 14.54 5.61 11.06
CA THR A 254 15.05 4.67 10.04
C THR A 254 16.33 5.17 9.40
N GLY A 255 16.88 6.31 9.85
CA GLY A 255 18.02 6.95 9.18
C GLY A 255 17.70 7.46 7.78
N GLY A 256 16.43 7.80 7.50
CA GLY A 256 15.97 8.22 6.18
C GLY A 256 15.67 7.06 5.22
N LEU A 257 15.87 5.81 5.64
CA LEU A 257 15.57 4.64 4.82
C LEU A 257 14.04 4.41 4.70
N PRO A 258 13.55 4.00 3.52
CA PRO A 258 12.12 3.83 3.28
C PRO A 258 11.51 2.69 4.09
N ILE A 259 10.30 2.93 4.60
CA ILE A 259 9.43 1.91 5.19
C ILE A 259 8.63 1.27 4.06
N SER A 260 8.83 -0.03 3.82
CA SER A 260 8.21 -0.79 2.74
C SER A 260 6.83 -1.36 3.08
N ALA A 261 6.60 -1.69 4.35
CA ALA A 261 5.32 -2.19 4.83
C ALA A 261 5.09 -1.88 6.30
N VAL A 262 3.82 -1.93 6.71
CA VAL A 262 3.37 -1.84 8.09
C VAL A 262 2.32 -2.93 8.35
N GLY A 263 2.26 -3.44 9.58
CA GLY A 263 1.29 -4.47 9.90
C GLY A 263 1.31 -4.93 11.35
N VAL A 264 0.75 -6.11 11.58
CA VAL A 264 0.59 -6.77 12.87
C VAL A 264 1.36 -8.09 12.86
N GLU A 265 2.05 -8.37 13.96
CA GLU A 265 2.70 -9.65 14.21
C GLU A 265 2.08 -10.32 15.45
N VAL A 266 1.79 -11.62 15.34
CA VAL A 266 1.23 -12.46 16.39
C VAL A 266 2.20 -13.59 16.68
N SER A 267 2.66 -13.67 17.93
CA SER A 267 3.61 -14.67 18.39
C SER A 267 3.11 -15.36 19.66
N SER A 268 3.65 -16.54 19.94
CA SER A 268 3.29 -17.33 21.11
C SER A 268 4.49 -18.11 21.64
N ALA A 269 4.59 -18.24 22.96
CA ALA A 269 5.62 -19.03 23.64
C ALA A 269 5.38 -20.55 23.49
N THR A 270 4.14 -20.95 23.19
CA THR A 270 3.73 -22.32 22.90
C THR A 270 3.01 -22.38 21.55
N ARG A 271 2.78 -23.58 21.02
CA ARG A 271 1.99 -23.70 19.79
C ARG A 271 0.60 -23.09 19.98
N ALA A 272 0.19 -22.19 19.09
CA ALA A 272 -1.14 -21.60 19.11
C ALA A 272 -1.76 -21.54 17.70
N ASP A 273 -3.08 -21.63 17.68
CA ASP A 273 -3.96 -21.41 16.53
C ASP A 273 -5.11 -20.52 17.01
N GLY A 274 -5.70 -19.73 16.13
CA GLY A 274 -6.80 -18.85 16.49
C GLY A 274 -7.03 -17.73 15.48
N THR A 275 -7.84 -16.76 15.89
CA THR A 275 -8.18 -15.60 15.05
C THR A 275 -7.95 -14.31 15.82
N LEU A 276 -7.34 -13.33 15.14
CA LEU A 276 -7.24 -11.95 15.56
C LEU A 276 -8.05 -11.09 14.58
N PHE A 277 -8.75 -10.08 15.07
CA PHE A 277 -9.44 -9.10 14.25
C PHE A 277 -8.73 -7.76 14.34
N LEU A 278 -8.33 -7.21 13.19
CA LEU A 278 -7.83 -5.86 13.07
C LEU A 278 -9.00 -4.95 12.68
N ASP A 279 -9.49 -4.17 13.64
CA ASP A 279 -10.58 -3.24 13.41
C ASP A 279 -10.11 -2.06 12.54
N PHE A 280 -9.00 -1.44 12.89
CA PHE A 280 -8.38 -0.44 12.02
C PHE A 280 -6.87 -0.37 12.18
N LEU A 281 -6.20 0.15 11.16
CA LEU A 281 -4.82 0.62 11.23
C LEU A 281 -4.71 2.00 10.58
N THR A 282 -4.07 2.94 11.27
CA THR A 282 -3.85 4.30 10.78
C THR A 282 -2.54 4.88 11.32
N TRP A 283 -2.17 6.06 10.87
CA TRP A 283 -1.09 6.83 11.47
C TRP A 283 -1.32 8.34 11.34
N ASP A 284 -0.72 9.06 12.28
CA ASP A 284 -0.78 10.51 12.37
C ASP A 284 0.61 11.11 12.66
N GLY A 285 0.69 12.43 12.62
CA GLY A 285 1.91 13.20 12.86
C GLY A 285 2.71 13.50 11.58
N ALA A 286 3.59 14.49 11.70
CA ALA A 286 4.55 14.84 10.68
C ALA A 286 5.81 13.96 10.80
N PRO A 287 6.54 13.73 9.69
CA PRO A 287 7.79 12.98 9.73
C PRO A 287 8.85 13.73 10.54
N ASP A 288 9.66 12.98 11.28
CA ASP A 288 10.94 13.43 11.83
C ASP A 288 12.04 12.54 11.25
N THR A 289 12.68 13.02 10.20
CA THR A 289 13.66 12.24 9.45
C THR A 289 14.65 13.12 8.68
N VAL A 290 15.86 12.58 8.49
CA VAL A 290 16.88 13.14 7.61
C VAL A 290 16.99 12.25 6.39
N LEU A 291 16.59 12.77 5.24
CA LEU A 291 16.67 12.05 3.96
C LEU A 291 18.07 12.30 3.37
N ALA A 292 19.02 11.43 3.67
CA ALA A 292 20.39 11.50 3.16
C ALA A 292 20.78 10.21 2.44
N ASN A 293 21.96 10.19 1.81
CA ASN A 293 22.55 8.96 1.32
C ASN A 293 22.91 8.07 2.53
N PRO A 294 22.29 6.89 2.70
CA PRO A 294 22.53 6.01 3.83
C PRO A 294 23.88 5.27 3.73
N GLY A 295 24.64 5.47 2.65
CA GLY A 295 25.77 4.62 2.28
C GLY A 295 25.32 3.28 1.71
N GLY A 296 26.28 2.40 1.39
CA GLY A 296 25.99 1.09 0.80
C GLY A 296 25.67 1.13 -0.71
N GLU A 297 25.28 -0.02 -1.24
CA GLU A 297 24.98 -0.22 -2.67
C GLU A 297 23.48 -0.19 -3.00
N GLY A 298 22.63 0.01 -1.99
CA GLY A 298 21.18 0.05 -2.14
C GLY A 298 20.69 1.26 -2.92
N VAL A 299 19.61 1.07 -3.67
CA VAL A 299 19.00 2.09 -4.53
C VAL A 299 17.55 2.42 -4.14
N MET A 300 16.94 1.67 -3.22
CA MET A 300 15.53 1.86 -2.87
C MET A 300 15.27 3.19 -2.15
N TRP A 301 16.23 3.67 -1.35
CA TRP A 301 16.17 5.01 -0.75
C TRP A 301 16.10 6.12 -1.80
N ARG A 302 16.82 5.95 -2.92
CA ARG A 302 16.81 6.88 -4.05
C ARG A 302 15.50 6.80 -4.81
N ARG A 303 14.96 5.59 -4.99
CA ARG A 303 13.67 5.32 -5.66
C ARG A 303 12.46 5.83 -4.89
N ALA A 304 12.61 6.11 -3.60
CA ALA A 304 11.56 6.73 -2.79
C ALA A 304 11.26 8.19 -3.19
N TRP A 305 12.12 8.78 -4.03
CA TRP A 305 11.91 10.07 -4.65
C TRP A 305 11.27 9.93 -6.03
N VAL A 306 10.17 10.64 -6.25
CA VAL A 306 9.56 10.82 -7.57
C VAL A 306 10.46 11.72 -8.40
N ASN A 307 11.07 11.14 -9.44
CA ASN A 307 12.01 11.81 -10.33
C ASN A 307 11.30 12.52 -11.49
N GLY A 308 11.27 13.85 -11.43
CA GLY A 308 10.86 14.73 -12.51
C GLY A 308 12.01 15.63 -13.02
N VAL A 309 13.26 15.14 -12.95
CA VAL A 309 14.44 15.78 -13.55
C VAL A 309 15.08 14.90 -14.62
N ASP A 310 15.82 15.51 -15.54
CA ASP A 310 16.48 14.79 -16.64
C ASP A 310 17.61 13.86 -16.17
N GLN A 311 18.35 14.23 -15.11
CA GLN A 311 19.38 13.36 -14.51
C GLN A 311 19.33 13.40 -12.98
N TYR A 312 19.34 12.20 -12.39
CA TYR A 312 19.41 11.96 -10.95
C TYR A 312 20.21 10.68 -10.66
N ASP A 313 21.52 10.72 -10.90
CA ASP A 313 22.36 9.53 -10.97
C ASP A 313 23.22 9.29 -9.73
N PHE A 314 23.71 8.05 -9.59
CA PHE A 314 24.42 7.53 -8.42
C PHE A 314 25.94 7.69 -8.47
N TRP A 315 26.50 8.19 -9.58
CA TRP A 315 27.95 8.26 -9.82
C TRP A 315 28.70 9.26 -8.93
N TRP A 316 27.96 10.16 -8.27
CA TRP A 316 28.52 11.25 -7.48
C TRP A 316 28.30 11.02 -5.99
N PRO A 317 29.22 11.51 -5.12
CA PRO A 317 29.14 11.29 -3.68
C PRO A 317 27.94 11.98 -3.03
N GLU A 318 27.42 13.05 -3.63
CA GLU A 318 26.25 13.77 -3.12
C GLU A 318 24.98 12.91 -3.20
N ALA A 319 24.17 12.95 -2.14
CA ALA A 319 22.87 12.25 -2.11
C ALA A 319 21.93 12.73 -3.23
N TYR A 320 22.00 14.02 -3.56
CA TYR A 320 21.15 14.69 -4.54
C TYR A 320 21.99 15.56 -5.47
N ARG A 321 22.26 15.05 -6.67
CA ARG A 321 22.79 15.85 -7.78
C ARG A 321 21.77 15.85 -8.90
N LEU A 322 21.16 17.02 -9.12
CA LEU A 322 20.01 17.17 -10.00
C LEU A 322 20.40 17.98 -11.24
N VAL A 323 20.06 17.48 -12.42
CA VAL A 323 20.23 18.20 -13.68
C VAL A 323 18.90 18.26 -14.41
N GLN A 324 18.51 19.45 -14.82
CA GLN A 324 17.38 19.68 -15.72
C GLN A 324 17.85 20.52 -16.91
N ASN A 325 17.72 19.99 -18.12
CA ASN A 325 18.19 20.68 -19.32
C ASN A 325 17.23 21.77 -19.78
N ARG A 326 15.91 21.57 -19.62
CA ARG A 326 14.88 22.52 -20.07
C ARG A 326 13.78 22.71 -19.03
N GLY A 327 13.40 23.96 -18.81
CA GLY A 327 12.32 24.31 -17.90
C GLY A 327 12.68 24.06 -16.43
N ARG A 328 11.66 23.79 -15.62
CA ARG A 328 11.80 23.49 -14.18
C ARG A 328 11.54 22.01 -13.94
N GLY A 329 12.56 21.32 -13.48
CA GLY A 329 12.43 19.94 -13.00
C GLY A 329 12.14 19.92 -11.50
N LEU A 330 11.69 18.76 -11.01
CA LEU A 330 11.37 18.57 -9.61
C LEU A 330 11.72 17.14 -9.18
N LEU A 331 12.47 17.01 -8.10
CA LEU A 331 12.59 15.76 -7.35
C LEU A 331 11.76 15.92 -6.08
N SER A 332 10.84 15.00 -5.81
CA SER A 332 9.90 15.12 -4.68
C SER A 332 9.69 13.82 -3.92
N GLN A 333 9.42 13.92 -2.63
CA GLN A 333 9.08 12.81 -1.75
C GLN A 333 8.12 13.30 -0.66
N GLY A 334 7.32 12.39 -0.13
CA GLY A 334 6.38 12.64 0.97
C GLY A 334 4.95 12.36 0.58
N THR A 335 4.04 12.72 1.48
CA THR A 335 2.58 12.60 1.27
C THR A 335 1.91 13.96 1.50
N ARG A 336 0.65 14.08 1.06
CA ARG A 336 -0.18 15.27 1.34
C ARG A 336 -0.54 15.43 2.82
N GLU A 337 -0.31 14.41 3.64
CA GLU A 337 -0.66 14.39 5.06
C GLU A 337 0.36 15.14 5.91
N TRP A 338 1.51 15.48 5.35
CA TRP A 338 2.50 16.33 5.98
C TRP A 338 1.96 17.77 6.08
N THR A 339 1.41 18.09 7.24
CA THR A 339 0.64 19.33 7.45
C THR A 339 1.24 20.29 8.46
N ASP A 340 2.16 19.86 9.31
CA ASP A 340 2.85 20.71 10.28
C ASP A 340 4.33 20.31 10.41
N TYR A 341 5.17 20.87 9.54
CA TYR A 341 6.58 20.49 9.47
C TYR A 341 7.47 21.62 8.95
N THR A 342 8.75 21.52 9.27
CA THR A 342 9.82 22.36 8.71
C THR A 342 10.72 21.48 7.84
N VAL A 343 11.09 21.99 6.67
CA VAL A 343 12.09 21.35 5.81
C VAL A 343 13.32 22.24 5.71
N ARG A 344 14.51 21.64 5.76
CA ARG A 344 15.81 22.33 5.63
C ARG A 344 16.71 21.51 4.71
N ALA A 345 17.41 22.19 3.83
CA ALA A 345 18.42 21.60 2.96
C ALA A 345 19.50 22.64 2.67
N GLU A 346 20.75 22.18 2.51
CA GLU A 346 21.81 22.98 1.93
C GLU A 346 21.78 22.79 0.40
N ILE A 347 21.79 23.90 -0.35
CA ILE A 347 21.64 23.88 -1.81
C ILE A 347 22.78 24.66 -2.44
N THR A 348 23.55 23.96 -3.28
CA THR A 348 24.66 24.55 -4.05
C THR A 348 24.28 24.63 -5.52
N PRO A 349 23.80 25.78 -6.04
CA PRO A 349 23.50 25.94 -7.46
C PRO A 349 24.80 26.01 -8.27
N HIS A 350 24.90 25.22 -9.34
CA HIS A 350 26.02 25.26 -10.28
C HIS A 350 25.64 25.95 -11.60
N LEU A 351 24.94 25.24 -12.49
CA LEU A 351 24.49 25.73 -13.80
C LEU A 351 22.96 25.85 -13.81
N ALA A 352 22.41 26.72 -12.96
CA ALA A 352 20.97 26.93 -12.85
C ALA A 352 20.65 28.42 -12.75
N THR A 353 19.62 28.86 -13.49
CA THR A 353 19.05 30.22 -13.34
C THR A 353 18.35 30.39 -11.99
N ALA A 354 17.74 29.33 -11.48
CA ALA A 354 17.11 29.28 -10.17
C ALA A 354 17.11 27.85 -9.63
N ALA A 355 17.34 27.72 -8.32
CA ALA A 355 17.21 26.47 -7.57
C ALA A 355 16.62 26.78 -6.19
N GLY A 356 15.98 25.80 -5.56
CA GLY A 356 15.37 26.00 -4.25
C GLY A 356 14.71 24.75 -3.70
N LEU A 357 14.19 24.88 -2.50
CA LEU A 357 13.47 23.84 -1.78
C LEU A 357 11.96 24.08 -1.90
N ALA A 358 11.21 23.03 -2.18
CA ALA A 358 9.75 23.07 -2.18
C ALA A 358 9.20 22.29 -0.97
N ALA A 359 8.20 22.86 -0.30
CA ALA A 359 7.45 22.21 0.77
C ALA A 359 5.98 22.09 0.35
N ARG A 360 5.27 21.10 0.91
CA ARG A 360 3.87 20.74 0.61
C ARG A 360 3.62 20.53 -0.87
N VAL A 361 4.55 19.85 -1.54
CA VAL A 361 4.43 19.48 -2.96
C VAL A 361 3.24 18.55 -3.14
N GLN A 362 2.35 18.85 -4.09
CA GLN A 362 1.15 18.06 -4.39
C GLN A 362 1.26 17.25 -5.69
N GLY A 363 2.47 17.17 -6.23
CA GLY A 363 2.79 16.60 -7.54
C GLY A 363 3.13 17.67 -8.58
N MET A 364 3.51 17.21 -9.77
CA MET A 364 3.77 18.05 -10.93
C MET A 364 2.50 18.17 -11.78
N GLN A 365 2.27 19.35 -12.36
CA GLN A 365 1.27 19.50 -13.41
C GLN A 365 1.70 18.69 -14.63
N ARG A 366 0.82 17.82 -15.12
CA ARG A 366 1.04 17.02 -16.33
C ARG A 366 0.82 17.84 -17.59
#